data_AF-A0A662ANM2-F1
#
_entry.id   AF-A0A662ANM2-F1
#
_cell.length_a   1.000
_cell.length_b   1.000
_cell.length_c   1.000
_cell.angle_alpha   90.00
_cell.angle_beta   90.00
_cell.angle_gamma   90.00
#
_symmetry.space_group_name_H-M   'P 1'
#
loop_
_entity.id
_entity.type
_entity.pdbx_description
1 polymer ?
#
loop_
_entity_poly.entity_id
_entity_poly.type
_entity_poly.pdbx_seq_one_letter_code
_entity_poly.pdbx_strand_id
1 'polypeptide(L)'
;MSIAILTANNPDELHAFKSVLENNNIRCEIRQESIQAHQFYSTPGFKLYIDDSQYYNAQAILSHYGNTQHDAALNIGVEHSTAELELKGLIRQLSTLEEVEEMQGAYQPIGLTENEVATIFQEEKAYIIQRAENKFDWNEFLAALFEGRLFKYLNRNKSVKYQIEQELIRELEP
;
A
#
# COMPACT_ATOMS: atom_id res chain seq x y z
N MET A 1 -8.74 -25.72 -12.91
CA MET A 1 -8.88 -24.92 -14.16
C MET A 1 -8.93 -23.47 -13.70
N SER A 2 -8.27 -22.51 -14.36
CA SER A 2 -8.23 -21.13 -13.85
C SER A 2 -9.42 -20.29 -14.33
N ILE A 3 -10.08 -19.56 -13.43
CA ILE A 3 -11.19 -18.64 -13.72
C ILE A 3 -10.81 -17.20 -13.33
N ALA A 4 -11.23 -16.23 -14.15
CA ALA A 4 -11.07 -14.81 -13.83
C ALA A 4 -12.20 -14.37 -12.88
N ILE A 5 -11.84 -13.78 -11.74
CA ILE A 5 -12.80 -13.34 -10.72
C ILE A 5 -12.96 -11.83 -10.63
N LEU A 6 -11.93 -11.07 -10.99
CA LEU A 6 -11.92 -9.61 -10.95
C LEU A 6 -11.17 -9.06 -12.16
N THR A 7 -11.53 -7.85 -12.58
CA THR A 7 -10.87 -7.12 -13.66
C THR A 7 -10.62 -5.68 -13.24
N ALA A 8 -9.51 -5.10 -13.70
CA ALA A 8 -9.16 -3.71 -13.43
C ALA A 8 -8.29 -3.12 -14.54
N ASN A 9 -8.39 -1.80 -14.74
CA ASN A 9 -7.55 -1.10 -15.72
C ASN A 9 -6.11 -0.88 -15.20
N ASN A 10 -5.94 -0.81 -13.88
CA ASN A 10 -4.64 -0.71 -13.20
C ASN A 10 -4.33 -2.04 -12.47
N PRO A 11 -3.14 -2.66 -12.64
CA PRO A 11 -2.79 -3.88 -11.91
C PRO A 11 -2.73 -3.68 -10.40
N ASP A 12 -2.41 -2.48 -9.91
CA ASP A 12 -2.28 -2.18 -8.48
C ASP A 12 -3.60 -2.44 -7.72
N GLU A 13 -4.73 -2.16 -8.35
CA GLU A 13 -6.06 -2.45 -7.79
C GLU A 13 -6.24 -3.95 -7.54
N LEU A 14 -5.71 -4.81 -8.43
CA LEU A 14 -5.80 -6.26 -8.28
C LEU A 14 -4.75 -6.82 -7.31
N HIS A 15 -3.64 -6.12 -7.09
CA HIS A 15 -2.60 -6.54 -6.15
C HIS A 15 -3.11 -6.57 -4.71
N ALA A 16 -3.97 -5.61 -4.33
CA ALA A 16 -4.62 -5.60 -3.03
C ALA A 16 -5.51 -6.84 -2.82
N PHE A 17 -6.39 -7.15 -3.78
CA PHE A 17 -7.22 -8.36 -3.76
C PHE A 17 -6.38 -9.65 -3.77
N LYS A 18 -5.32 -9.67 -4.56
CA LYS A 18 -4.38 -10.79 -4.62
C LYS A 18 -3.73 -11.03 -3.25
N SER A 19 -3.26 -9.99 -2.56
CA SER A 19 -2.66 -10.09 -1.24
C SER A 19 -3.64 -10.72 -0.23
N VAL A 20 -4.88 -10.23 -0.18
CA VAL A 20 -5.93 -10.78 0.70
C VAL A 20 -6.18 -12.27 0.42
N LEU A 21 -6.29 -12.66 -0.85
CA LEU A 21 -6.55 -14.05 -1.23
C LEU A 21 -5.35 -14.96 -0.95
N GLU A 22 -4.12 -14.52 -1.24
CA GLU A 22 -2.90 -15.29 -0.98
C GLU A 22 -2.65 -15.49 0.52
N ASN A 23 -2.95 -14.48 1.35
CA ASN A 23 -2.93 -14.59 2.82
C ASN A 23 -3.95 -15.63 3.33
N ASN A 24 -5.01 -15.89 2.57
CA ASN A 24 -6.00 -16.93 2.84
C ASN A 24 -5.72 -18.25 2.09
N ASN A 25 -4.47 -18.47 1.65
CA ASN A 25 -4.02 -19.67 0.92
C ASN A 25 -4.70 -19.91 -0.43
N ILE A 26 -5.27 -18.87 -1.04
CA ILE A 26 -5.81 -18.92 -2.40
C ILE A 26 -4.76 -18.38 -3.34
N ARG A 27 -4.18 -19.27 -4.15
CA ARG A 27 -3.15 -18.89 -5.13
C ARG A 27 -3.79 -18.09 -6.25
N CYS A 28 -3.24 -16.91 -6.55
CA CYS A 28 -3.77 -16.03 -7.58
C CYS A 28 -2.72 -15.61 -8.61
N GLU A 29 -3.17 -15.28 -9.81
CA GLU A 29 -2.32 -14.76 -10.87
C GLU A 29 -2.98 -13.55 -11.53
N ILE A 30 -2.24 -12.46 -11.68
CA ILE A 30 -2.70 -11.29 -12.44
C ILE A 30 -2.14 -11.41 -13.86
N ARG A 31 -3.02 -11.36 -14.86
CA ARG A 31 -2.62 -11.41 -16.27
C ARG A 31 -3.09 -10.14 -16.99
N GLN A 32 -2.23 -9.60 -17.84
CA GLN A 32 -2.59 -8.51 -18.72
C GLN A 32 -3.42 -9.06 -19.88
N GLU A 33 -4.67 -8.63 -19.97
CA GLU A 33 -5.62 -9.09 -20.97
C GLU A 33 -6.59 -7.99 -21.36
N SER A 34 -7.30 -8.17 -22.47
CA SER A 34 -8.37 -7.26 -22.84
C SER A 34 -9.59 -7.45 -21.91
N ILE A 35 -10.07 -6.36 -21.33
CA ILE A 35 -11.31 -6.28 -20.56
C ILE A 35 -12.43 -5.89 -21.52
N GLN A 36 -13.54 -6.59 -21.45
CA GLN A 36 -14.71 -6.28 -22.25
C GLN A 36 -15.46 -5.10 -21.63
N ALA A 37 -15.15 -3.88 -22.10
CA ALA A 37 -15.82 -2.66 -21.66
C ALA A 37 -17.16 -2.44 -22.39
N HIS A 38 -17.30 -2.96 -23.61
CA HIS A 38 -18.53 -2.91 -24.40
C HIS A 38 -18.63 -4.15 -25.31
N GLN A 39 -19.82 -4.40 -25.86
CA GLN A 39 -20.06 -5.48 -26.83
C GLN A 39 -19.16 -5.39 -28.10
N PHE A 40 -18.60 -4.22 -28.42
CA PHE A 40 -17.91 -3.96 -29.69
C PHE A 40 -16.43 -3.59 -29.53
N TYR A 41 -15.98 -3.31 -28.32
CA TYR A 41 -14.60 -2.89 -28.07
C TYR A 41 -14.14 -3.36 -26.70
N SER A 42 -12.90 -3.80 -26.67
CA SER A 42 -12.21 -4.22 -25.47
C SER A 42 -11.07 -3.26 -25.18
N THR A 43 -10.88 -2.95 -23.90
CA THR A 43 -9.78 -2.10 -23.45
C THR A 43 -8.65 -2.97 -22.91
N PRO A 44 -7.37 -2.58 -23.08
CA PRO A 44 -6.29 -3.22 -22.36
C PRO A 44 -6.52 -3.08 -20.86
N GLY A 45 -6.30 -4.14 -20.10
CA GLY A 45 -6.34 -4.10 -18.65
C GLY A 45 -5.79 -5.40 -18.06
N PHE A 46 -6.24 -5.72 -16.86
CA PHE A 46 -5.73 -6.82 -16.07
C PHE A 46 -6.88 -7.64 -15.51
N LYS A 47 -6.66 -8.94 -15.36
CA LYS A 47 -7.60 -9.87 -14.72
C LYS A 47 -6.91 -10.68 -13.64
N LEU A 48 -7.59 -10.87 -12.53
CA LEU A 48 -7.16 -11.72 -11.43
C LEU A 48 -7.75 -13.13 -11.62
N TYR A 49 -6.87 -14.10 -11.77
CA TYR A 49 -7.21 -15.51 -11.94
C TYR A 49 -6.96 -16.31 -10.67
N ILE A 50 -7.85 -17.24 -10.39
CA ILE A 50 -7.71 -18.25 -9.33
C ILE A 50 -8.06 -19.62 -9.87
N ASP A 51 -7.76 -20.69 -9.14
CA ASP A 51 -8.31 -22.00 -9.47
C ASP A 51 -9.83 -22.03 -9.19
N ASP A 52 -10.58 -22.59 -10.14
CA ASP A 52 -12.03 -22.72 -10.09
C ASP A 52 -12.54 -23.46 -8.84
N SER A 53 -11.77 -24.41 -8.32
CA SER A 53 -12.11 -25.09 -7.06
C SER A 53 -12.15 -24.15 -5.84
N GLN A 54 -11.48 -23.00 -5.92
CA GLN A 54 -11.42 -21.99 -4.86
C GLN A 54 -12.40 -20.83 -5.07
N TYR A 55 -13.23 -20.86 -6.12
CA TYR A 55 -14.10 -19.74 -6.48
C TYR A 55 -15.02 -19.29 -5.34
N TYR A 56 -15.74 -20.22 -4.73
CA TYR A 56 -16.67 -19.90 -3.64
C TYR A 56 -15.95 -19.43 -2.38
N ASN A 57 -14.78 -19.99 -2.08
CA ASN A 57 -13.96 -19.57 -0.94
C ASN A 57 -13.46 -18.14 -1.15
N ALA A 58 -12.96 -17.83 -2.35
CA ALA A 58 -12.50 -16.49 -2.70
C ALA A 58 -13.64 -15.47 -2.63
N GLN A 59 -14.83 -15.80 -3.16
CA GLN A 59 -16.00 -14.92 -3.03
C GLN A 59 -16.42 -14.70 -1.57
N ALA A 60 -16.41 -15.75 -0.74
CA ALA A 60 -16.75 -15.62 0.66
C ALA A 60 -15.79 -14.65 1.38
N ILE A 61 -14.48 -14.80 1.17
CA ILE A 61 -13.45 -13.91 1.73
C ILE A 61 -13.68 -12.47 1.26
N LEU A 62 -13.81 -12.25 -0.05
CA LEU A 62 -13.97 -10.91 -0.61
C LEU A 62 -15.28 -10.25 -0.20
N SER A 63 -16.35 -11.02 0.02
CA SER A 63 -17.64 -10.49 0.47
C SER A 63 -17.60 -9.88 1.87
N HIS A 64 -16.64 -10.26 2.71
CA HIS A 64 -16.42 -9.61 4.01
C HIS A 64 -15.98 -8.16 3.87
N TYR A 65 -15.35 -7.81 2.74
CA TYR A 65 -14.90 -6.46 2.44
C TYR A 65 -15.97 -5.61 1.75
N GLY A 66 -17.03 -6.21 1.21
CA GLY A 66 -18.11 -5.46 0.57
C GLY A 66 -18.96 -6.30 -0.37
N ASN A 67 -20.16 -5.81 -0.65
CA ASN A 67 -21.09 -6.47 -1.58
C ASN A 67 -20.77 -6.17 -3.05
N THR A 68 -19.99 -5.11 -3.32
CA THR A 68 -19.53 -4.74 -4.65
C THR A 68 -18.00 -4.76 -4.71
N GLN A 69 -17.44 -4.95 -5.90
CA GLN A 69 -15.99 -4.85 -6.12
C GLN A 69 -15.45 -3.48 -5.69
N HIS A 70 -16.22 -2.41 -5.86
CA HIS A 70 -15.81 -1.06 -5.48
C HIS A 70 -15.72 -0.91 -3.96
N ASP A 71 -16.74 -1.35 -3.22
CA ASP A 71 -16.74 -1.29 -1.76
C ASP A 71 -15.62 -2.16 -1.17
N ALA A 72 -15.44 -3.36 -1.73
CA ALA A 72 -14.35 -4.25 -1.33
C ALA A 72 -12.97 -3.64 -1.59
N ALA A 73 -12.77 -3.00 -2.75
CA ALA A 73 -11.52 -2.31 -3.05
C ALA A 73 -11.23 -1.18 -2.06
N LEU A 74 -12.25 -0.40 -1.71
CA LEU A 74 -12.11 0.71 -0.77
C LEU A 74 -11.77 0.20 0.63
N ASN A 75 -12.48 -0.80 1.14
CA ASN A 75 -12.24 -1.33 2.47
C ASN A 75 -10.90 -2.06 2.59
N ILE A 76 -10.50 -2.83 1.57
CA ILE A 76 -9.15 -3.42 1.51
C ILE A 76 -8.10 -2.31 1.47
N GLY A 77 -8.32 -1.26 0.68
CA GLY A 77 -7.41 -0.11 0.60
C GLY A 77 -7.27 0.62 1.94
N VAL A 78 -8.35 0.75 2.71
CA VAL A 78 -8.32 1.32 4.06
C VAL A 78 -7.52 0.43 5.00
N GLU A 79 -7.82 -0.88 5.07
CA GLU A 79 -7.07 -1.81 5.93
C GLU A 79 -5.58 -1.85 5.59
N HIS A 80 -5.25 -1.86 4.29
CA HIS A 80 -3.87 -1.83 3.82
C HIS A 80 -3.17 -0.52 4.23
N SER A 81 -3.83 0.61 4.05
CA SER A 81 -3.30 1.92 4.46
C SER A 81 -3.12 2.00 5.98
N THR A 82 -4.05 1.45 6.76
CA THR A 82 -3.94 1.37 8.22
C THR A 82 -2.75 0.50 8.62
N ALA A 83 -2.60 -0.68 8.04
CA ALA A 83 -1.46 -1.56 8.31
C ALA A 83 -0.11 -0.92 7.95
N GLU A 84 -0.04 -0.18 6.82
CA GLU A 84 1.14 0.59 6.45
C GLU A 84 1.48 1.65 7.49
N LEU A 85 0.49 2.44 7.92
CA LEU A 85 0.68 3.51 8.89
C LEU A 85 1.01 2.98 10.29
N GLU A 86 0.43 1.85 10.70
CA GLU A 86 0.78 1.15 11.94
C GLU A 86 2.24 0.69 11.93
N LEU A 87 2.69 0.02 10.85
CA LEU A 87 4.08 -0.39 10.71
C LEU A 87 5.03 0.81 10.73
N LYS A 88 4.72 1.87 9.98
CA LYS A 88 5.49 3.12 10.01
C LYS A 88 5.53 3.71 11.42
N GLY A 89 4.40 3.70 12.13
CA GLY A 89 4.30 4.19 13.51
C GLY A 89 5.23 3.43 14.45
N LEU A 90 5.18 2.10 14.41
CA LEU A 90 6.07 1.23 15.18
C LEU A 90 7.55 1.50 14.89
N ILE A 91 7.93 1.58 13.61
CA ILE A 91 9.32 1.85 13.20
C ILE A 91 9.77 3.22 13.73
N ARG A 92 8.88 4.22 13.75
CA ARG A 92 9.20 5.59 14.14
C ARG A 92 9.31 5.80 15.65
N GLN A 93 8.86 4.85 16.46
CA GLN A 93 9.17 4.80 17.89
C GLN A 93 10.64 4.42 18.15
N LEU A 94 11.29 3.79 17.16
CA LEU A 94 12.69 3.38 17.24
C LEU A 94 13.60 4.56 16.86
N SER A 95 14.71 4.66 17.57
CA SER A 95 15.63 5.80 17.48
C SER A 95 16.88 5.48 16.66
N THR A 96 17.26 4.20 16.55
CA THR A 96 18.50 3.79 15.86
C THR A 96 18.24 2.82 14.70
N LEU A 97 19.21 2.72 13.78
CA LEU A 97 19.11 1.79 12.66
C LEU A 97 19.18 0.33 13.13
N GLU A 98 19.94 0.05 14.19
CA GLU A 98 20.05 -1.31 14.75
C GLU A 98 18.70 -1.81 15.30
N GLU A 99 17.95 -0.96 16.00
CA GLU A 99 16.61 -1.29 16.53
C GLU A 99 15.64 -1.63 15.38
N VAL A 100 15.70 -0.87 14.29
CA VAL A 100 14.84 -1.09 13.11
C VAL A 100 15.21 -2.39 12.39
N GLU A 101 16.50 -2.75 12.34
CA GLU A 101 16.97 -4.01 11.77
C GLU A 101 16.52 -5.23 12.58
N GLU A 102 16.59 -5.14 13.91
CA GLU A 102 16.10 -6.18 14.80
C GLU A 102 14.58 -6.38 14.65
N MET A 103 13.81 -5.29 14.60
CA MET A 103 12.37 -5.33 14.35
C MET A 103 12.06 -5.97 12.98
N GLN A 104 12.79 -5.61 11.93
CA GLN A 104 12.56 -6.15 10.59
C GLN A 104 12.72 -7.68 10.55
N GLY A 105 13.66 -8.24 11.31
CA GLY A 105 13.87 -9.69 11.39
C GLY A 105 12.80 -10.46 12.16
N ALA A 106 12.08 -9.79 13.07
CA ALA A 106 11.04 -10.38 13.91
C ALA A 106 9.60 -10.05 13.46
N TYR A 107 9.45 -9.06 12.58
CA TYR A 107 8.13 -8.57 12.16
C TYR A 107 7.40 -9.59 11.29
N GLN A 108 6.20 -9.97 11.73
CA GLN A 108 5.30 -10.78 10.93
C GLN A 108 4.29 -9.87 10.25
N PRO A 109 4.25 -9.82 8.90
CA PRO A 109 3.29 -9.01 8.18
C PRO A 109 1.85 -9.38 8.53
N ILE A 110 1.04 -8.37 8.83
CA ILE A 110 -0.42 -8.47 8.90
C ILE A 110 -0.97 -7.47 7.89
N GLY A 111 -1.75 -7.95 6.91
CA GLY A 111 -2.37 -7.08 5.90
C GLY A 111 -1.44 -6.53 4.81
N LEU A 112 -0.12 -6.74 4.92
CA LEU A 112 0.91 -6.33 3.96
C LEU A 112 1.66 -7.54 3.41
N THR A 113 2.15 -7.47 2.17
CA THR A 113 3.05 -8.49 1.61
C THR A 113 4.48 -8.31 2.13
N GLU A 114 5.29 -9.37 2.08
CA GLU A 114 6.70 -9.32 2.49
C GLU A 114 7.49 -8.25 1.72
N ASN A 115 7.19 -8.07 0.43
CA ASN A 115 7.83 -7.05 -0.41
C ASN A 115 7.47 -5.63 0.04
N GLU A 116 6.19 -5.37 0.33
CA GLU A 116 5.73 -4.06 0.82
C GLU A 116 6.36 -3.73 2.17
N VAL A 117 6.38 -4.71 3.09
CA VAL A 117 7.08 -4.56 4.37
C VAL A 117 8.55 -4.22 4.17
N ALA A 118 9.26 -4.95 3.30
CA ALA A 118 10.65 -4.66 3.00
C ALA A 118 10.86 -3.25 2.43
N THR A 119 9.96 -2.78 1.56
CA THR A 119 9.98 -1.41 1.04
C THR A 119 9.76 -0.38 2.16
N ILE A 120 8.77 -0.58 3.03
CA ILE A 120 8.49 0.34 4.15
C ILE A 120 9.71 0.44 5.08
N PHE A 121 10.32 -0.68 5.45
CA PHE A 121 11.55 -0.68 6.26
C PHE A 121 12.70 0.07 5.57
N GLN A 122 12.88 -0.10 4.26
CA GLN A 122 13.91 0.64 3.52
C GLN A 122 13.64 2.14 3.49
N GLU A 123 12.39 2.55 3.28
CA GLU A 123 11.98 3.96 3.29
C GLU A 123 12.21 4.60 4.67
N GLU A 124 11.79 3.93 5.74
CA GLU A 124 11.93 4.46 7.11
C GLU A 124 13.40 4.54 7.56
N LYS A 125 14.23 3.55 7.22
CA LYS A 125 15.69 3.64 7.42
C LYS A 125 16.30 4.83 6.68
N ALA A 126 15.87 5.07 5.44
CA ALA A 126 16.32 6.24 4.69
C ALA A 126 15.89 7.56 5.33
N TYR A 127 14.69 7.62 5.94
CA TYR A 127 14.26 8.79 6.71
C TYR A 127 15.09 8.99 7.98
N ILE A 128 15.48 7.92 8.70
CA ILE A 128 16.36 8.04 9.88
C ILE A 128 17.70 8.68 9.48
N ILE A 129 18.32 8.20 8.40
CA ILE A 129 19.59 8.74 7.89
C ILE A 129 19.43 10.19 7.45
N GLN A 130 18.41 10.51 6.65
CA GLN A 130 18.23 11.87 6.12
C GLN A 130 17.81 12.90 7.15
N ARG A 131 17.12 12.52 8.24
CA ARG A 131 16.80 13.44 9.34
C ARG A 131 18.04 13.99 10.03
N ALA A 132 19.16 13.26 10.00
CA ALA A 132 20.44 13.76 10.51
C ALA A 132 21.03 14.85 9.60
N GLU A 133 20.81 14.75 8.29
CA GLU A 133 21.43 15.61 7.28
C GLU A 133 20.57 16.81 6.88
N ASN A 134 19.24 16.69 6.89
CA ASN A 134 18.33 17.69 6.34
C ASN A 134 17.09 17.85 7.22
N LYS A 135 17.16 18.75 8.20
CA LYS A 135 16.03 19.02 9.11
C LYS A 135 14.94 19.81 8.39
N PHE A 136 13.69 19.57 8.79
CA PHE A 136 12.57 20.35 8.29
C PHE A 136 12.71 21.83 8.70
N ASP A 137 12.61 22.72 7.72
CA ASP A 137 12.61 24.18 7.92
C ASP A 137 11.28 24.78 7.46
N TRP A 138 10.56 25.38 8.41
CA TRP A 138 9.27 26.04 8.17
C TRP A 138 9.37 27.20 7.18
N ASN A 139 10.47 27.95 7.18
CA ASN A 139 10.63 29.10 6.29
C ASN A 139 10.79 28.65 4.84
N GLU A 140 11.56 27.60 4.59
CA GLU A 140 11.70 27.02 3.25
C GLU A 140 10.39 26.39 2.77
N PHE A 141 9.68 25.69 3.65
CA PHE A 141 8.38 25.11 3.33
C PHE A 141 7.35 26.19 2.94
N LEU A 142 7.24 27.25 3.75
CA LEU A 142 6.32 28.36 3.46
C LEU A 142 6.71 29.11 2.18
N ALA A 143 8.00 29.33 1.95
CA ALA A 143 8.48 29.93 0.70
C ALA A 143 8.07 29.08 -0.53
N ALA A 144 8.29 27.77 -0.47
CA ALA A 144 7.87 26.86 -1.55
C ALA A 144 6.35 26.81 -1.75
N LEU A 145 5.57 26.94 -0.67
CA LEU A 145 4.11 27.03 -0.73
C LEU A 145 3.68 28.30 -1.46
N PHE A 146 4.20 29.47 -1.06
CA PHE A 146 3.85 30.75 -1.68
C PHE A 146 4.37 30.90 -3.11
N GLU A 147 5.47 30.23 -3.47
CA GLU A 147 5.99 30.18 -4.84
C GLU A 147 5.25 29.21 -5.77
N GLY A 148 4.26 28.46 -5.27
CA GLY A 148 3.54 27.45 -6.05
C GLY A 148 4.40 26.24 -6.43
N ARG A 149 5.48 25.99 -5.69
CA ARG A 149 6.45 24.90 -5.95
C ARG A 149 6.36 23.77 -4.91
N LEU A 150 5.26 23.72 -4.17
CA LEU A 150 5.06 22.79 -3.06
C LEU A 150 5.34 21.33 -3.43
N PHE A 151 4.78 20.82 -4.52
CA PHE A 151 5.01 19.43 -4.95
C PHE A 151 6.49 19.13 -5.23
N LYS A 152 7.21 20.08 -5.82
CA LYS A 152 8.64 19.94 -6.10
C LYS A 152 9.46 19.95 -4.80
N TYR A 153 9.03 20.74 -3.81
CA TYR A 153 9.65 20.79 -2.49
C TYR A 153 9.39 19.50 -1.70
N LEU A 154 8.14 19.03 -1.65
CA LEU A 154 7.75 17.77 -1.01
C LEU A 154 8.51 16.57 -1.58
N ASN A 155 8.60 16.46 -2.91
CA ASN A 155 9.29 15.34 -3.56
C ASN A 155 10.81 15.38 -3.39
N ARG A 156 11.38 16.56 -3.10
CA ARG A 156 12.83 16.73 -2.85
C ARG A 156 13.19 16.60 -1.38
N ASN A 157 12.28 16.96 -0.48
CA ASN A 157 12.54 17.01 0.95
C ASN A 157 11.76 15.90 1.67
N LYS A 158 12.41 14.73 1.72
CA LYS A 158 11.90 13.54 2.41
C LYS A 158 11.56 13.80 3.88
N SER A 159 12.21 14.76 4.53
CA SER A 159 11.90 15.15 5.90
C SER A 159 10.51 15.78 6.03
N VAL A 160 10.03 16.49 5.00
CA VAL A 160 8.66 17.04 4.99
C VAL A 160 7.63 15.93 4.81
N LYS A 161 7.88 15.01 3.85
CA LYS A 161 7.04 13.82 3.65
C LYS A 161 6.92 13.02 4.95
N TYR A 162 8.05 12.80 5.63
CA TYR A 162 8.09 12.18 6.95
C TYR A 162 7.23 12.91 7.99
N GLN A 163 7.34 14.25 8.11
CA GLN A 163 6.55 15.02 9.09
C GLN A 163 5.04 14.93 8.81
N ILE A 164 4.62 15.04 7.56
CA ILE A 164 3.19 14.91 7.18
C ILE A 164 2.67 13.51 7.53
N GLU A 165 3.43 12.47 7.19
CA GLU A 165 3.06 11.10 7.55
C GLU A 165 3.07 10.90 9.08
N GLN A 166 3.97 11.56 9.81
CA GLN A 166 4.03 11.46 11.27
C GLN A 166 2.83 12.12 11.94
N GLU A 167 2.35 13.23 11.41
CA GLU A 167 1.10 13.85 11.85
C GLU A 167 -0.07 12.91 11.60
N LEU A 168 -0.16 12.28 10.42
CA LEU A 168 -1.20 11.29 10.13
C LEU A 168 -1.18 10.10 11.09
N ILE A 169 0.00 9.58 11.43
CA ILE A 169 0.15 8.50 12.41
C ILE A 169 -0.34 8.94 13.80
N ARG A 170 -0.01 10.16 14.23
CA ARG A 170 -0.46 10.68 15.53
C ARG A 170 -1.98 10.82 15.62
N GLU A 171 -2.64 11.20 14.52
CA GLU A 171 -4.11 11.32 14.47
C GLU A 171 -4.81 9.95 14.40
N LEU A 172 -4.07 8.86 14.12
CA LEU A 172 -4.58 7.49 14.16
C LEU A 172 -4.50 6.85 15.55
N GLU A 173 -3.65 7.36 16.44
CA GLU A 173 -3.59 6.93 17.85
C GLU A 173 -4.70 7.65 18.66
N PRO A 174 -5.67 6.94 19.26
CA PRO A 174 -6.81 7.54 19.97
C PRO A 174 -6.47 8.21 21.31
#